data_AF-M2U0G4-F1
#
_entry.id   AF-M2U0G4-F1
#
_cell.length_a   1.000
_cell.length_b   1.000
_cell.length_c   1.000
_cell.angle_alpha   90.00
_cell.angle_beta   90.00
_cell.angle_gamma   90.00
#
_symmetry.space_group_name_H-M   'P 1'
#
loop_
_entity.id
_entity.type
_entity.pdbx_description
1 polymer ?
#
loop_
_entity_poly.entity_id
_entity_poly.type
_entity_poly.pdbx_seq_one_letter_code
_entity_poly.pdbx_strand_id
1 'polypeptide(L)'
;THSCDIDAEPLHRYQWGGYHPVHLGDYLKNGRYKILHKLGWSGYSTVWAAHDTRNRAFVAIKVCVSKTTQHSRELAVLGAMAAARPNQPGYQCLMTMQDYFQIHGPNGTHDCLVSLIFLTKVQALQDFPECSQR
;
A
#
# COMPACT_ATOMS: atom_id res chain seq x y z
N THR A 1 2.15 -8.99 31.15
CA THR A 1 2.05 -8.91 29.68
C THR A 1 1.41 -7.58 29.36
N HIS A 2 2.15 -6.62 28.79
CA HIS A 2 1.55 -5.35 28.37
C HIS A 2 0.67 -5.60 27.15
N SER A 3 -0.66 -5.56 27.30
CA SER A 3 -1.57 -5.39 26.16
C SER A 3 -1.62 -3.91 25.84
N CYS A 4 -1.17 -3.57 24.64
CA CYS A 4 -1.37 -2.25 24.08
C CYS A 4 -2.70 -2.30 23.33
N ASP A 5 -3.69 -1.50 23.76
CA ASP A 5 -5.01 -1.45 23.11
C ASP A 5 -5.02 -0.62 21.81
N ILE A 6 -3.83 -0.24 21.33
CA ILE A 6 -3.65 0.47 20.07
C ILE A 6 -3.76 -0.54 18.94
N ASP A 7 -4.66 -0.28 17.98
CA ASP A 7 -4.75 -1.02 16.72
C ASP A 7 -3.54 -0.70 15.82
N ALA A 8 -2.38 -1.21 16.22
CA ALA A 8 -1.12 -1.11 15.53
C ALA A 8 -0.46 -2.49 15.44
N GLU A 9 0.31 -2.69 14.38
CA GLU A 9 1.08 -3.90 14.20
C GLU A 9 2.12 -4.09 15.30
N PRO A 10 2.44 -5.34 15.64
CA PRO A 10 3.44 -5.62 16.66
C PRO A 10 4.84 -5.15 16.24
N LEU A 11 5.43 -4.26 17.05
CA LEU A 11 6.76 -3.68 16.82
C LEU A 11 7.88 -4.73 16.64
N HIS A 12 7.80 -5.86 17.34
CA HIS A 12 8.80 -6.93 17.24
C HIS A 12 8.86 -7.58 15.85
N ARG A 13 7.90 -7.29 14.96
CA ARG A 13 7.90 -7.79 13.58
C ARG A 13 8.63 -6.88 12.59
N TYR A 14 9.16 -5.74 13.01
CA TYR A 14 10.11 -4.94 12.22
C TYR A 14 11.53 -5.52 12.35
N GLN A 15 11.73 -6.67 11.74
CA GLN A 15 12.99 -7.41 11.72
C GLN A 15 13.20 -8.02 10.33
N TRP A 16 14.36 -8.65 10.10
CA TRP A 16 14.64 -9.33 8.83
C TRP A 16 13.53 -10.33 8.44
N GLY A 17 13.04 -10.24 7.21
CA GLY A 17 11.88 -11.00 6.73
C GLY A 17 10.50 -10.44 7.15
N GLY A 18 10.46 -9.42 8.01
CA GLY A 18 9.26 -8.83 8.58
C GLY A 18 8.75 -7.59 7.83
N TYR A 19 8.13 -6.66 8.56
CA TYR A 19 7.60 -5.41 7.99
C TYR A 19 8.71 -4.47 7.54
N HIS A 20 8.43 -3.63 6.54
CA HIS A 20 9.29 -2.52 6.17
C HIS A 20 8.90 -1.27 6.98
N PRO A 21 9.86 -0.52 7.59
CA PRO A 21 9.54 0.78 8.19
C PRO A 21 9.20 1.80 7.09
N VAL A 22 8.04 2.44 7.20
CA VAL A 22 7.56 3.48 6.29
C VAL A 22 7.11 4.68 7.13
N HIS A 23 7.48 5.89 6.72
CA HIS A 23 7.17 7.13 7.42
C HIS A 23 6.28 8.05 6.59
N LEU A 24 5.54 8.92 7.28
CA LEU A 24 4.77 9.98 6.61
C LEU A 24 5.73 10.93 5.91
N GLY A 25 5.39 11.31 4.67
CA GLY A 25 6.24 12.14 3.82
C GLY A 25 7.31 11.38 3.03
N ASP A 26 7.49 10.08 3.26
CA ASP A 26 8.41 9.27 2.45
C ASP A 26 8.00 9.30 0.97
N TYR A 27 9.00 9.27 0.10
CA TYR A 27 8.82 9.19 -1.34
C TYR A 27 9.28 7.82 -1.86
N LEU A 28 8.32 7.02 -2.34
CA LEU A 28 8.56 5.69 -2.87
C LEU A 28 8.63 5.71 -4.41
N LYS A 29 9.22 4.64 -4.98
CA LYS A 29 9.39 4.44 -6.42
C LYS A 29 9.96 5.68 -7.13
N ASN A 30 11.19 6.05 -6.77
CA ASN A 30 11.93 7.15 -7.39
C ASN A 30 11.14 8.48 -7.35
N GLY A 31 10.51 8.81 -6.23
CA GLY A 31 9.78 10.07 -6.07
C GLY A 31 8.31 10.06 -6.51
N ARG A 32 7.81 8.96 -7.08
CA ARG A 32 6.44 8.92 -7.61
C ARG A 32 5.37 8.98 -6.52
N TYR A 33 5.55 8.25 -5.44
CA TYR A 33 4.50 8.07 -4.44
C TYR A 33 4.87 8.71 -3.12
N LYS A 34 4.20 9.80 -2.75
CA LYS A 34 4.38 10.45 -1.44
C LYS A 34 3.45 9.82 -0.41
N ILE A 35 3.99 9.25 0.67
CA ILE A 35 3.20 8.67 1.76
C ILE A 35 2.49 9.77 2.55
N LEU A 36 1.18 9.61 2.76
CA LEU A 36 0.32 10.59 3.42
C LEU A 36 -0.23 10.11 4.76
N HIS A 37 -0.70 8.86 4.81
CA HIS A 37 -1.31 8.30 6.00
C HIS A 37 -1.24 6.77 5.99
N LYS A 38 -1.37 6.16 7.17
CA LYS A 38 -1.49 4.71 7.28
C LYS A 38 -2.96 4.32 7.24
N LEU A 39 -3.31 3.39 6.36
CA LEU A 39 -4.68 2.90 6.21
C LEU A 39 -4.94 1.62 7.02
N GLY A 40 -3.89 0.93 7.42
CA GLY A 40 -3.99 -0.24 8.29
C GLY A 40 -2.83 -1.19 8.11
N TRP A 41 -2.98 -2.37 8.71
CA TRP A 41 -1.98 -3.43 8.70
C TRP A 41 -2.65 -4.79 8.79
N SER A 42 -1.89 -5.84 8.48
CA SER A 42 -2.30 -7.23 8.62
C SER A 42 -1.07 -8.08 8.96
N GLY A 43 -1.28 -9.37 9.18
CA GLY A 43 -0.18 -10.31 9.43
C GLY A 43 0.89 -10.36 8.34
N TYR A 44 0.63 -9.87 7.13
CA TYR A 44 1.54 -10.01 5.98
C TYR A 44 1.90 -8.70 5.29
N SER A 45 1.34 -7.57 5.71
CA SER A 45 1.56 -6.29 5.04
C SER A 45 1.15 -5.09 5.88
N THR A 46 1.65 -3.92 5.53
CA THR A 46 1.05 -2.63 5.91
C THR A 46 0.41 -1.96 4.69
N VAL A 47 -0.59 -1.11 4.89
CA VAL A 47 -1.28 -0.41 3.80
C VAL A 47 -1.24 1.09 4.08
N TRP A 48 -0.84 1.86 3.08
CA TRP A 48 -0.59 3.29 3.18
C TRP A 48 -1.34 4.06 2.10
N ALA A 49 -1.93 5.20 2.47
CA ALA A 49 -2.42 6.19 1.52
C ALA A 49 -1.22 6.97 0.99
N ALA A 50 -1.17 7.15 -0.32
CA ALA A 50 -0.13 7.93 -0.97
C ALA A 50 -0.70 8.82 -2.09
N HIS A 51 0.00 9.90 -2.37
CA HIS A 51 -0.25 10.72 -3.55
C HIS A 51 0.67 10.27 -4.70
N ASP A 52 0.08 9.84 -5.81
CA ASP A 52 0.79 9.58 -7.07
C ASP A 52 1.05 10.91 -7.79
N THR A 53 2.30 11.36 -7.76
CA THR A 53 2.71 12.65 -8.34
C THR A 53 2.62 12.67 -9.87
N ARG A 54 2.63 11.51 -10.53
CA ARG A 54 2.52 11.44 -11.99
C ARG A 54 1.09 11.55 -12.46
N ASN A 55 0.19 10.78 -11.84
CA ASN A 55 -1.22 10.72 -12.23
C ASN A 55 -2.11 11.70 -11.46
N ARG A 56 -1.57 12.42 -10.46
CA ARG A 56 -2.29 13.34 -9.57
C ARG A 56 -3.50 12.67 -8.91
N ALA A 57 -3.30 11.45 -8.42
CA ALA A 57 -4.34 10.61 -7.83
C ALA A 57 -3.92 10.09 -6.46
N PHE A 58 -4.91 9.83 -5.60
CA PHE A 58 -4.69 9.13 -4.34
C PHE A 58 -4.75 7.62 -4.55
N VAL A 59 -3.77 6.91 -4.00
CA VAL A 59 -3.60 5.47 -4.16
C VAL A 59 -3.38 4.80 -2.80
N ALA A 60 -3.76 3.53 -2.72
CA ALA A 60 -3.36 2.65 -1.62
C ALA A 60 -2.12 1.87 -2.03
N ILE A 61 -1.10 1.88 -1.18
CA ILE A 61 0.13 1.10 -1.37
C ILE A 61 0.19 0.06 -0.27
N LYS A 62 0.09 -1.21 -0.67
CA LYS A 62 0.27 -2.36 0.21
C LYS A 62 1.74 -2.77 0.15
N VAL A 63 2.44 -2.64 1.27
CA VAL A 63 3.85 -3.02 1.45
C VAL A 63 3.90 -4.36 2.17
N CYS A 64 4.28 -5.42 1.45
CA CYS A 64 4.33 -6.78 1.96
C CYS A 64 5.56 -7.03 2.86
N VAL A 65 5.44 -7.97 3.80
CA VAL A 65 6.58 -8.42 4.59
C VAL A 65 7.62 -9.11 3.70
N SER A 66 8.90 -9.00 4.04
CA SER A 66 9.97 -9.46 3.14
C SER A 66 9.97 -10.98 2.93
N LYS A 67 9.60 -11.77 3.95
CA LYS A 67 9.57 -13.23 3.85
C LYS A 67 8.60 -13.76 2.78
N THR A 68 7.62 -12.96 2.37
CA THR A 68 6.61 -13.32 1.36
C THR A 68 6.91 -12.84 -0.05
N THR A 69 8.07 -12.20 -0.31
CA THR A 69 8.36 -11.59 -1.62
C THR A 69 8.80 -12.54 -2.73
N GLN A 70 8.78 -13.86 -2.50
CA GLN A 70 8.88 -14.82 -3.59
C GLN A 70 7.48 -15.07 -4.16
N HIS A 71 7.11 -14.26 -5.16
CA HIS A 71 5.94 -14.47 -6.03
C HIS A 71 4.64 -14.78 -5.28
N SER A 72 4.15 -13.81 -4.52
CA SER A 72 2.86 -13.96 -3.84
C SER A 72 1.75 -14.32 -4.84
N ARG A 73 0.92 -15.31 -4.49
CA ARG A 73 -0.29 -15.68 -5.25
C ARG A 73 -1.15 -14.44 -5.54
N GLU A 74 -1.16 -13.49 -4.62
CA GLU A 74 -1.85 -12.21 -4.76
C GLU A 74 -1.34 -11.38 -5.94
N LEU A 75 -0.01 -11.20 -6.09
CA LEU A 75 0.56 -10.52 -7.26
C LEU A 75 0.18 -11.22 -8.57
N ALA A 76 0.25 -12.55 -8.60
CA ALA A 76 -0.11 -13.33 -9.79
C ALA A 76 -1.59 -13.16 -10.17
N VAL A 77 -2.51 -13.23 -9.20
CA VAL A 77 -3.94 -13.04 -9.41
C VAL A 77 -4.27 -11.61 -9.80
N LEU A 78 -3.72 -10.61 -9.09
CA LEU A 78 -3.94 -9.20 -9.40
C LEU A 78 -3.37 -8.82 -10.77
N GLY A 79 -2.20 -9.35 -11.14
CA GLY A 79 -1.62 -9.17 -12.47
C GLY A 79 -2.48 -9.80 -13.57
N ALA A 80 -2.99 -11.03 -13.35
CA ALA A 80 -3.89 -11.67 -14.30
C ALA A 80 -5.22 -10.91 -14.46
N MET A 81 -5.79 -10.38 -13.37
CA MET A 81 -7.00 -9.55 -13.44
C MET A 81 -6.76 -8.22 -14.15
N ALA A 82 -5.62 -7.57 -13.90
CA ALA A 82 -5.24 -6.35 -14.61
C ALA A 82 -5.03 -6.58 -16.12
N ALA A 83 -4.57 -7.77 -16.51
CA ALA A 83 -4.46 -8.16 -17.92
C ALA A 83 -5.79 -8.62 -18.55
N ALA A 84 -6.78 -9.01 -17.73
CA ALA A 84 -8.09 -9.44 -18.22
C ALA A 84 -8.88 -8.25 -18.81
N ARG A 85 -9.72 -8.52 -19.82
CA ARG A 85 -10.29 -7.49 -20.70
C ARG A 85 -11.21 -6.49 -19.96
N PRO A 86 -11.05 -5.17 -20.18
CA PRO A 86 -11.89 -4.12 -19.56
C PRO A 86 -13.34 -4.05 -20.06
N ASN A 87 -13.69 -4.76 -21.14
CA ASN A 87 -15.03 -4.74 -21.75
C ASN A 87 -16.05 -5.68 -21.09
N GLN A 88 -15.76 -6.26 -19.92
CA GLN A 88 -16.71 -7.08 -19.18
C GLN A 88 -17.54 -6.21 -18.23
N PRO A 89 -18.89 -6.32 -18.22
CA PRO A 89 -19.71 -5.69 -17.19
C PRO A 89 -19.22 -6.13 -15.80
N GLY A 90 -18.92 -5.16 -14.93
CA GLY A 90 -18.36 -5.42 -13.59
C GLY A 90 -16.85 -5.24 -13.46
N TYR A 91 -16.10 -5.09 -14.56
CA TYR A 91 -14.65 -4.81 -14.50
C TYR A 91 -14.33 -3.48 -13.79
N GLN A 92 -15.23 -2.49 -13.90
CA GLN A 92 -15.13 -1.21 -13.17
C GLN A 92 -15.29 -1.37 -11.64
N CYS A 93 -15.88 -2.47 -11.17
CA CYS A 93 -15.99 -2.80 -9.76
C CYS A 93 -14.81 -3.65 -9.25
N LEU A 94 -13.92 -4.12 -10.15
CA LEU A 94 -12.75 -4.88 -9.75
C LEU A 94 -11.65 -3.91 -9.32
N MET A 95 -11.11 -4.13 -8.12
CA MET A 95 -9.90 -3.46 -7.68
C MET A 95 -8.72 -3.97 -8.51
N THR A 96 -8.36 -3.21 -9.55
CA THR A 96 -7.20 -3.54 -10.40
C THR A 96 -5.93 -2.97 -9.81
N MET A 97 -4.85 -3.75 -9.90
CA MET A 97 -3.51 -3.29 -9.54
C MET A 97 -3.03 -2.30 -10.59
N GLN A 98 -2.75 -1.07 -10.17
CA GLN A 98 -2.34 0.05 -11.01
C GLN A 98 -0.83 0.04 -11.25
N ASP A 99 -0.07 -0.42 -10.26
CA ASP A 99 1.37 -0.43 -10.33
C ASP A 99 1.95 -1.49 -9.38
N TYR A 100 3.17 -1.90 -9.68
CA TYR A 100 3.97 -2.80 -8.86
C TYR A 100 5.42 -2.29 -8.84
N PHE A 101 6.05 -2.41 -7.68
CA PHE A 101 7.47 -2.18 -7.52
C PHE A 101 7.99 -2.91 -6.28
N GLN A 102 9.31 -2.92 -6.13
CA GLN A 102 9.97 -3.47 -4.95
C GLN A 102 10.73 -2.36 -4.21
N ILE A 103 10.74 -2.46 -2.89
CA ILE A 103 11.59 -1.65 -2.01
C ILE A 103 12.66 -2.55 -1.44
N HIS A 104 13.91 -2.10 -1.50
CA HIS A 104 15.02 -2.69 -0.77
C HIS A 104 15.21 -1.93 0.54
N GLY A 105 14.94 -2.60 1.65
CA GLY A 105 14.98 -2.02 2.98
C GLY A 105 15.87 -2.78 3.94
N PRO A 106 15.96 -2.31 5.19
CA PRO A 106 16.77 -2.96 6.23
C PRO A 106 16.29 -4.39 6.55
N ASN A 107 15.00 -4.66 6.31
CA ASN A 107 14.37 -5.93 6.63
C ASN A 107 14.28 -6.90 5.43
N GLY A 108 14.92 -6.54 4.31
CA GLY A 108 14.96 -7.32 3.07
C GLY A 108 14.28 -6.59 1.90
N THR A 109 13.89 -7.36 0.88
CA THR A 109 13.14 -6.84 -0.27
C THR A 109 11.64 -6.95 0.01
N HIS A 110 10.86 -5.95 -0.38
CA HIS A 110 9.42 -5.86 -0.10
C HIS A 110 8.63 -5.58 -1.38
N ASP A 111 7.67 -6.45 -1.69
CA ASP A 111 6.72 -6.25 -2.79
C ASP A 111 5.73 -5.15 -2.42
N CYS A 112 5.56 -4.18 -3.32
CA CYS A 112 4.64 -3.07 -3.17
C CYS A 112 3.58 -3.11 -4.26
N LEU A 113 2.32 -3.28 -3.86
CA LEU A 113 1.16 -3.33 -4.74
C LEU A 113 0.40 -2.01 -4.63
N VAL A 114 0.14 -1.37 -5.76
CA VAL A 114 -0.58 -0.09 -5.81
C VAL A 114 -1.98 -0.32 -6.39
N SER A 115 -2.99 0.19 -5.70
CA SER A 115 -4.38 0.18 -6.18
C SER A 115 -5.06 1.54 -5.97
N LEU A 116 -6.18 1.77 -6.65
CA LEU A 116 -7.02 2.93 -6.39
C LEU A 116 -7.66 2.82 -5.01
N ILE A 117 -7.77 3.95 -4.30
CA ILE A 117 -8.58 4.02 -3.08
C ILE A 117 -10.05 4.04 -3.52
N PHE A 118 -10.78 2.96 -3.27
CA PHE A 118 -12.22 2.93 -3.49
C PHE A 118 -12.94 3.44 -2.22
N LEU A 119 -13.92 4.31 -2.44
CA LEU A 119 -14.52 5.22 -1.46
C LEU A 119 -15.23 4.55 -0.26
N THR A 120 -15.35 3.22 -0.21
CA THR A 120 -16.05 2.52 0.90
C THR A 120 -15.30 2.56 2.24
N LYS A 121 -14.04 3.04 2.26
CA LYS A 121 -13.27 3.31 3.50
C LYS A 121 -12.88 4.79 3.69
N VAL A 122 -13.45 5.71 2.90
CA VAL A 122 -12.98 7.12 2.82
C VAL A 122 -13.63 8.06 3.84
N GLN A 123 -14.39 7.57 4.83
CA GLN A 123 -14.81 8.43 5.94
C GLN A 123 -13.63 9.05 6.71
N ALA A 124 -12.44 8.43 6.68
CA ALA A 124 -11.25 8.98 7.32
C ALA A 124 -10.46 9.97 6.45
N LEU A 125 -10.66 10.00 5.13
CA LEU A 125 -9.85 10.84 4.22
C LEU A 125 -10.54 12.15 3.81
N GLN A 126 -11.84 12.33 4.09
CA GLN A 126 -12.57 13.57 3.82
C GLN A 126 -12.29 14.68 4.84
N ASP A 127 -11.68 14.37 5.98
CA ASP A 127 -11.36 15.32 7.04
C ASP A 127 -9.97 15.98 6.88
N PHE A 128 -9.25 15.69 5.79
CA PHE A 128 -7.95 16.32 5.57
C PHE A 128 -8.13 17.70 4.93
N PRO A 129 -7.84 18.81 5.65
CA PRO A 129 -7.74 20.10 5.00
C PRO A 129 -6.63 20.02 3.95
N GLU A 130 -6.90 20.54 2.76
CA GLU A 130 -5.88 20.80 1.76
C GLU A 130 -4.77 21.62 2.43
N CYS A 131 -3.66 20.97 2.78
CA CYS A 131 -2.50 21.67 3.31
C CYS A 131 -1.94 22.49 2.15
N SER A 132 -2.39 23.76 2.11
CA SER A 132 -2.01 24.76 1.12
C SER A 132 -0.51 24.76 0.92
N GLN A 133 -0.13 24.69 -0.35
CA GLN A 133 1.22 24.94 -0.81
C GLN A 133 1.73 26.26 -0.18
N ARG A 134 2.80 26.16 0.60
CA ARG A 134 3.74 27.25 0.86
C ARG A 134 5.15 26.71 0.70
#